data_AF-A0A653ZTV7-F1
#
_entry.id   AF-A0A653ZTV7-F1
#
_cell.length_a   1.000
_cell.length_b   1.000
_cell.length_c   1.000
_cell.angle_alpha   90.00
_cell.angle_beta   90.00
_cell.angle_gamma   90.00
#
_symmetry.space_group_name_H-M   'P 1'
#
loop_
_entity.id
_entity.type
_entity.pdbx_description
1 polymer ?
#
loop_
_entity_poly.entity_id
_entity_poly.type
_entity_poly.pdbx_seq_one_letter_code
_entity_poly.pdbx_strand_id
1 'polypeptide(L)'
;MLFPLGILLPLFSEVFLKAKWMLISSITTSLFIETLQFITLRGSAELDDLLHNTIGMMLGYCILNIVLIFLKKKESHKKIVKYLILPTAVSFVALGIIVSYQMKEFGNMPFDPYGKTDMSHVTIKTSLELSNEGKKMPVYDSKGQKVRDVEIISPKEAFQKLKHGDIYPMGPFGAGEEFEGETLVITEYNLEHATDTKGFSQPVYIFRVHLKDNDVVLTAPPISARK
;
A
#
# COMPACT_ATOMS: atom_id res chain seq x y z
N MET A 1 -14.82 3.21 4.96
CA MET A 1 -15.02 3.50 6.40
C MET A 1 -16.49 3.63 6.76
N LEU A 2 -16.92 2.95 7.84
CA LEU A 2 -18.28 3.03 8.40
C LEU A 2 -18.46 4.13 9.46
N PHE A 3 -17.72 5.23 9.36
CA PHE A 3 -17.78 6.32 10.33
C PHE A 3 -19.18 6.95 10.51
N PRO A 4 -19.94 7.26 9.44
CA PRO A 4 -21.30 7.80 9.59
C PRO A 4 -22.23 6.85 10.36
N LEU A 5 -22.12 5.54 10.13
CA LEU A 5 -22.93 4.53 10.83
C LEU A 5 -22.63 4.50 12.33
N GLY A 6 -21.38 4.78 12.71
CA GLY A 6 -20.95 4.96 14.10
C GLY A 6 -21.68 6.09 14.83
N ILE A 7 -22.06 7.14 14.10
CA ILE A 7 -22.84 8.26 14.61
C ILE A 7 -24.35 7.96 14.57
N LEU A 8 -24.84 7.31 13.52
CA LEU A 8 -26.27 7.09 13.33
C LEU A 8 -26.86 6.02 14.24
N LEU A 9 -26.16 4.88 14.44
CA LEU A 9 -26.71 3.76 15.21
C LEU A 9 -27.08 4.12 16.66
N PRO A 10 -26.24 4.83 17.44
CA PRO A 10 -26.60 5.19 18.81
C PRO A 10 -27.69 6.26 18.92
N LEU A 11 -27.95 7.01 17.84
CA LEU A 11 -29.10 7.92 17.75
C LEU A 11 -30.40 7.17 17.45
N PHE A 12 -30.32 6.07 16.69
CA PHE A 12 -31.48 5.25 16.34
C PHE A 12 -31.93 4.34 17.48
N SER A 13 -31.00 3.78 18.26
CA SER A 13 -31.34 2.90 19.39
C SER A 13 -30.36 3.03 20.55
N GLU A 14 -30.90 3.06 21.77
CA GLU A 14 -30.12 3.13 23.01
C GLU A 14 -29.24 1.90 23.24
N VAL A 15 -29.54 0.77 22.59
CA VAL A 15 -28.70 -0.43 22.63
C VAL A 15 -27.27 -0.10 22.18
N PHE A 16 -27.16 0.73 21.14
CA PHE A 16 -25.93 1.18 20.51
C PHE A 16 -25.24 2.33 21.27
N LEU A 17 -25.82 2.84 22.35
CA LEU A 17 -25.07 3.72 23.28
C LEU A 17 -24.06 2.92 24.10
N LYS A 18 -24.19 1.60 24.19
CA LYS A 18 -23.25 0.72 24.91
C LYS A 18 -22.14 0.26 23.98
N ALA A 19 -20.88 0.57 24.33
CA ALA A 19 -19.69 0.27 23.52
C ALA A 19 -19.60 -1.20 23.05
N LYS A 20 -20.00 -2.16 23.89
CA LYS A 20 -19.98 -3.59 23.52
C LYS A 20 -20.84 -3.91 22.30
N TRP A 21 -22.03 -3.30 22.22
CA TRP A 21 -22.99 -3.56 21.14
C TRP A 21 -22.57 -2.81 19.88
N MET A 22 -21.96 -1.63 20.02
CA MET A 22 -21.35 -0.95 18.89
C MET A 22 -20.16 -1.71 18.32
N LEU A 23 -19.30 -2.26 19.17
CA LEU A 23 -18.16 -3.05 18.71
C LEU A 23 -18.63 -4.31 17.98
N ILE A 24 -19.56 -5.07 18.57
CA ILE A 24 -20.14 -6.26 17.90
C ILE A 24 -20.77 -5.86 16.57
N SER A 25 -21.61 -4.83 16.55
CA SER A 25 -22.22 -4.35 15.30
C SER A 25 -21.18 -3.91 14.28
N SER A 26 -20.09 -3.26 14.68
CA SER A 26 -19.07 -2.79 13.74
C SER A 26 -18.38 -3.95 13.04
N ILE A 27 -17.99 -4.98 13.79
CA ILE A 27 -17.36 -6.18 13.26
C ILE A 27 -18.34 -6.95 12.38
N THR A 28 -19.59 -7.13 12.84
CA THR A 28 -20.61 -7.85 12.08
C THR A 28 -20.97 -7.12 10.77
N THR A 29 -21.20 -5.82 10.81
CA THR A 29 -21.52 -5.03 9.61
C THR A 29 -20.34 -5.01 8.65
N SER A 30 -19.12 -4.85 9.14
CA SER A 30 -17.94 -4.89 8.28
C SER A 30 -17.76 -6.27 7.64
N LEU A 31 -17.86 -7.35 8.41
CA LEU A 31 -17.74 -8.71 7.89
C LEU A 31 -18.83 -9.03 6.86
N PHE A 32 -20.04 -8.53 7.08
CA PHE A 32 -21.13 -8.66 6.11
C PHE A 32 -20.79 -7.96 4.78
N ILE A 33 -20.22 -6.76 4.82
CA ILE A 33 -19.80 -6.02 3.62
C ILE A 33 -18.68 -6.78 2.88
N GLU A 34 -17.65 -7.25 3.59
CA GLU A 34 -16.57 -8.05 2.98
C GLU A 34 -17.11 -9.33 2.34
N THR A 35 -18.04 -10.01 3.02
CA THR A 35 -18.68 -11.23 2.48
C THR A 35 -19.47 -10.93 1.21
N LEU A 36 -20.20 -9.81 1.18
CA LEU A 36 -20.90 -9.38 -0.02
C LEU A 36 -19.93 -9.02 -1.15
N GLN A 37 -18.82 -8.33 -0.88
CA GLN A 37 -17.81 -8.00 -1.88
C GLN A 37 -17.19 -9.26 -2.48
N PHE A 38 -16.85 -10.24 -1.62
CA PHE A 38 -16.34 -11.55 -2.04
C PHE A 38 -17.32 -12.29 -2.95
N ILE A 39 -18.60 -12.39 -2.56
CA ILE A 39 -19.63 -13.06 -3.35
C ILE A 39 -19.90 -12.32 -4.68
N THR A 40 -19.90 -10.99 -4.65
CA THR A 40 -20.22 -10.18 -5.84
C THR A 40 -19.03 -9.96 -6.77
N LEU A 41 -17.84 -10.48 -6.42
CA LEU A 41 -16.58 -10.30 -7.16
C LEU A 41 -16.26 -8.81 -7.41
N ARG A 42 -16.73 -7.92 -6.53
CA ARG A 42 -16.51 -6.46 -6.65
C ARG A 42 -15.27 -5.98 -5.89
N GLY A 43 -14.50 -6.89 -5.30
CA GLY A 43 -13.25 -6.61 -4.61
C GLY A 43 -12.66 -7.87 -3.98
N SER A 44 -11.41 -7.77 -3.53
CA SER A 44 -10.77 -8.71 -2.62
C SER A 44 -11.35 -8.50 -1.21
N ALA A 45 -11.65 -9.59 -0.50
CA ALA A 45 -11.97 -9.50 0.91
C ALA A 45 -10.67 -9.31 1.69
N GLU A 46 -10.41 -8.09 2.16
CA GLU A 46 -9.15 -7.73 2.79
C GLU A 46 -9.32 -7.45 4.28
N LEU A 47 -8.35 -7.91 5.07
CA LEU A 47 -8.40 -7.79 6.53
C LEU A 47 -8.28 -6.32 6.98
N ASP A 48 -7.53 -5.51 6.25
CA ASP A 48 -7.37 -4.09 6.55
C ASP A 48 -8.66 -3.31 6.28
N ASP A 49 -9.46 -3.66 5.28
CA ASP A 49 -10.79 -3.09 5.07
C ASP A 49 -11.73 -3.38 6.25
N LEU A 50 -11.72 -4.62 6.76
CA LEU A 50 -12.47 -5.01 7.96
C LEU A 50 -12.07 -4.14 9.17
N LEU A 51 -10.77 -3.99 9.40
CA LEU A 51 -10.23 -3.19 10.50
C LEU A 51 -10.56 -1.71 10.33
N HIS A 52 -10.40 -1.17 9.13
CA HIS A 52 -10.60 0.23 8.80
C HIS A 52 -12.07 0.62 8.99
N ASN A 53 -13.00 -0.21 8.56
CA ASN A 53 -14.43 -0.01 8.77
C ASN A 53 -14.83 -0.12 10.24
N THR A 54 -14.27 -1.10 10.97
CA THR A 54 -14.48 -1.27 12.43
C THR A 54 -14.00 -0.03 13.20
N ILE A 55 -12.77 0.43 12.96
CA ILE A 55 -12.20 1.63 13.58
C ILE A 55 -13.04 2.86 13.24
N GLY A 56 -13.46 3.01 11.99
CA GLY A 56 -14.29 4.14 11.55
C GLY A 56 -15.59 4.23 12.32
N MET A 57 -16.31 3.11 12.45
CA MET A 57 -17.57 3.07 13.18
C MET A 57 -17.38 3.36 14.67
N MET A 58 -16.31 2.86 15.28
CA MET A 58 -16.01 3.13 16.69
C MET A 58 -15.55 4.58 16.92
N LEU A 59 -14.87 5.22 15.97
CA LEU A 59 -14.55 6.65 16.01
C LEU A 59 -15.81 7.52 15.94
N GLY A 60 -16.74 7.20 15.04
CA GLY A 60 -18.05 7.86 14.97
C GLY A 60 -18.82 7.74 16.28
N TYR A 61 -18.84 6.54 16.88
CA TYR A 61 -19.43 6.29 18.19
C TYR A 61 -18.81 7.15 19.30
N CYS A 62 -17.47 7.23 19.36
CA CYS A 62 -16.76 8.05 20.34
C CYS A 62 -17.12 9.53 20.20
N ILE A 63 -17.09 10.06 18.97
CA ILE A 63 -17.39 11.48 18.70
C ILE A 63 -18.83 11.81 19.09
N LEU A 64 -19.80 10.98 18.72
CA LEU A 64 -21.18 11.19 19.11
C LEU A 64 -21.34 11.22 20.64
N ASN A 65 -20.75 10.26 21.36
CA ASN A 65 -20.89 10.20 22.82
C ASN A 65 -20.24 11.41 23.51
N ILE A 66 -19.12 11.91 22.98
CA ILE A 66 -18.51 13.16 23.45
C ILE A 66 -19.49 14.32 23.26
N VAL A 67 -20.09 14.48 22.08
CA VAL A 67 -21.09 15.52 21.80
C VAL A 67 -22.30 15.41 22.73
N LEU A 68 -22.86 14.21 22.90
CA LEU A 68 -24.01 13.98 23.80
C LEU A 68 -23.70 14.33 25.26
N ILE A 69 -22.48 14.07 25.73
CA ILE A 69 -22.03 14.45 27.08
C ILE A 69 -22.00 15.98 27.21
N PHE A 70 -21.43 16.69 26.23
CA PHE A 70 -21.40 18.16 26.23
C PHE A 70 -22.81 18.77 26.21
N LEU A 71 -23.73 18.21 25.42
CA LEU A 71 -25.12 18.68 25.34
C LEU A 71 -25.89 18.46 26.66
N LYS A 72 -25.65 17.36 27.37
CA LYS A 72 -26.39 17.01 28.60
C LYS A 72 -25.93 17.78 29.85
N LYS A 73 -24.82 18.56 29.80
CA LYS A 73 -24.28 19.49 30.84
C LYS A 73 -24.20 19.00 32.31
N LYS A 74 -24.53 17.73 32.61
CA LYS A 74 -24.55 17.13 33.97
C LYS A 74 -23.59 15.96 34.14
N GLU A 75 -22.83 15.61 33.11
CA GLU A 75 -22.03 14.40 33.08
C GLU A 75 -20.57 14.65 33.50
N SER A 76 -19.97 13.67 34.18
CA SER A 76 -18.62 13.78 34.72
C SER A 76 -17.55 13.81 33.62
N HIS A 77 -16.58 14.71 33.73
CA HIS A 77 -15.42 14.82 32.82
C HIS A 77 -14.67 13.49 32.62
N LYS A 78 -14.73 12.56 33.59
CA LYS A 78 -14.12 11.22 33.49
C LYS A 78 -14.69 10.39 32.33
N LYS A 79 -15.96 10.57 31.97
CA LYS A 79 -16.57 9.87 30.83
C LYS A 79 -16.00 10.35 29.49
N ILE A 80 -15.68 11.63 29.36
CA ILE A 80 -15.09 12.20 28.14
C ILE A 80 -13.74 11.57 27.84
N VAL A 81 -12.88 11.42 28.87
CA VAL A 81 -11.56 10.81 28.74
C VAL A 81 -11.65 9.42 28.10
N LYS A 82 -12.61 8.58 28.53
CA LYS A 82 -12.83 7.24 27.96
C LYS A 82 -13.06 7.27 26.44
N TYR A 83 -13.88 8.20 25.95
CA TYR A 83 -14.20 8.30 24.52
C TYR A 83 -13.11 8.99 23.70
N LEU A 84 -12.19 9.71 24.34
CA LEU A 84 -11.02 10.32 23.68
C LEU A 84 -9.88 9.33 23.43
N ILE A 85 -9.83 8.19 24.13
CA ILE A 85 -8.72 7.22 24.01
C ILE A 85 -8.52 6.79 22.55
N LEU A 86 -9.59 6.32 21.88
CA LEU A 86 -9.49 5.80 20.52
C LEU A 86 -9.13 6.89 19.48
N PRO A 87 -9.81 8.06 19.41
CA PRO A 87 -9.41 9.15 18.52
C PRO A 87 -7.97 9.60 18.72
N THR A 88 -7.53 9.68 19.98
CA THR A 88 -6.16 10.08 20.33
C THR A 88 -5.15 9.03 19.86
N ALA A 89 -5.42 7.74 20.10
CA ALA A 89 -4.55 6.65 19.64
C ALA A 89 -4.41 6.63 18.11
N VAL A 90 -5.52 6.74 17.38
CA VAL A 90 -5.52 6.80 15.90
C VAL A 90 -4.74 8.03 15.41
N SER A 91 -4.91 9.18 16.07
CA SER A 91 -4.18 10.41 15.73
C SER A 91 -2.67 10.27 15.94
N PHE A 92 -2.23 9.63 17.02
CA PHE A 92 -0.81 9.37 17.27
C PHE A 92 -0.20 8.42 16.25
N VAL A 93 -0.93 7.37 15.83
CA VAL A 93 -0.48 6.47 14.77
C VAL A 93 -0.33 7.23 13.44
N ALA A 94 -1.35 8.02 13.06
CA ALA A 94 -1.29 8.83 11.85
C ALA A 94 -0.14 9.84 11.88
N LEU A 95 0.06 10.53 13.00
CA LEU A 95 1.18 11.45 13.19
C LEU A 95 2.52 10.71 13.10
N GLY A 96 2.63 9.53 13.71
CA GLY A 96 3.84 8.69 13.64
C GLY A 96 4.19 8.30 12.20
N ILE A 97 3.20 7.92 11.40
CA ILE A 97 3.39 7.62 9.96
C ILE A 97 3.89 8.86 9.21
N ILE A 98 3.26 10.02 9.44
CA ILE A 98 3.65 11.29 8.79
C ILE A 98 5.08 11.67 9.19
N VAL A 99 5.40 11.68 10.47
CA VAL A 99 6.74 12.02 10.99
C VAL A 99 7.78 11.05 10.46
N SER A 100 7.50 9.74 10.49
CA SER A 100 8.38 8.71 9.92
C SER A 100 8.67 8.97 8.44
N TYR A 101 7.65 9.30 7.65
CA TYR A 101 7.84 9.67 6.25
C TYR A 101 8.66 10.97 6.11
N GLN A 102 8.41 12.00 6.92
CA GLN A 102 9.17 13.26 6.88
C GLN A 102 10.65 13.05 7.23
N MET A 103 10.97 12.13 8.14
CA MET A 103 12.35 11.78 8.52
C MET A 103 13.11 11.00 7.45
N LYS A 104 12.43 10.36 6.48
CA LYS A 104 13.14 9.70 5.37
C LYS A 104 13.94 10.72 4.56
N GLU A 105 15.18 10.42 4.23
CA GLU A 105 16.02 11.27 3.38
C GLU A 105 15.36 11.51 2.01
N PHE A 106 14.76 10.45 1.46
CA PHE A 106 14.14 10.42 0.14
C PHE A 106 12.69 9.89 0.22
N GLY A 107 11.90 10.13 -0.82
CA GLY A 107 10.54 9.61 -0.96
C GLY A 107 10.49 8.10 -1.21
N ASN A 108 9.25 7.59 -1.23
CA ASN A 108 8.96 6.25 -1.71
C ASN A 108 8.88 6.29 -3.24
N MET A 109 9.19 5.19 -3.93
CA MET A 109 8.93 5.14 -5.37
C MET A 109 7.44 4.89 -5.61
N PRO A 110 6.84 5.57 -6.61
CA PRO A 110 5.43 5.38 -6.92
C PRO A 110 5.10 3.98 -7.47
N PHE A 111 6.12 3.24 -7.90
CA PHE A 111 6.05 1.85 -8.41
C PHE A 111 6.80 0.88 -7.48
N ASP A 112 6.99 1.22 -6.20
CA ASP A 112 7.38 0.17 -5.25
C ASP A 112 6.21 -0.82 -5.09
N PRO A 113 6.46 -2.14 -5.10
CA PRO A 113 5.40 -3.14 -4.97
C PRO A 113 4.71 -3.04 -3.60
N TYR A 114 3.37 -3.06 -3.59
CA TYR A 114 2.57 -3.16 -2.37
C TYR A 114 2.36 -4.62 -1.90
N GLY A 115 2.64 -5.58 -2.78
CA GLY A 115 2.56 -7.02 -2.56
C GLY A 115 3.35 -7.74 -3.66
N LYS A 116 3.28 -9.08 -3.68
CA LYS A 116 3.91 -9.86 -4.75
C LYS A 116 2.90 -10.16 -5.84
N THR A 117 3.25 -9.84 -7.09
CA THR A 117 2.53 -10.35 -8.25
C THR A 117 2.75 -11.85 -8.34
N ASP A 118 1.68 -12.62 -8.57
CA ASP A 118 1.82 -14.05 -8.82
C ASP A 118 2.54 -14.27 -10.17
N MET A 119 3.75 -14.80 -10.10
CA MET A 119 4.60 -15.12 -11.26
C MET A 119 4.82 -16.63 -11.39
N SER A 120 4.06 -17.45 -10.67
CA SER A 120 4.25 -18.91 -10.63
C SER A 120 4.05 -19.59 -11.99
N HIS A 121 3.18 -19.01 -12.83
CA HIS A 121 2.86 -19.50 -14.17
C HIS A 121 3.75 -18.89 -15.28
N VAL A 122 4.68 -17.98 -14.93
CA VAL A 122 5.47 -17.22 -15.89
C VAL A 122 6.91 -17.73 -15.94
N THR A 123 7.37 -18.15 -17.13
CA THR A 123 8.77 -18.56 -17.31
C THR A 123 9.61 -17.40 -17.79
N ILE A 124 10.42 -16.82 -16.89
CA ILE A 124 11.39 -15.76 -17.24
C ILE A 124 12.79 -16.36 -17.41
N LYS A 125 13.39 -16.13 -18.58
CA LYS A 125 14.78 -16.45 -18.92
C LYS A 125 15.55 -15.17 -19.25
N THR A 126 16.88 -15.23 -19.16
CA THR A 126 17.76 -14.14 -19.56
C THR A 126 18.81 -14.69 -20.51
N SER A 127 19.09 -13.98 -21.60
CA SER A 127 20.25 -14.23 -22.46
C SER A 127 21.49 -13.43 -22.02
N LEU A 128 21.32 -12.52 -21.05
CA LEU A 128 22.35 -11.64 -20.54
C LEU A 128 23.16 -12.28 -19.41
N GLU A 129 24.46 -12.02 -19.41
CA GLU A 129 25.31 -12.21 -18.23
C GLU A 129 25.11 -11.02 -17.27
N LEU A 130 24.32 -11.26 -16.21
CA LEU A 130 24.03 -10.23 -15.20
C LEU A 130 25.10 -10.20 -14.12
N SER A 131 25.73 -9.03 -13.95
CA SER A 131 26.72 -8.82 -12.88
C SER A 131 26.09 -8.96 -11.48
N ASN A 132 26.88 -9.48 -10.54
CA ASN A 132 26.55 -9.51 -9.11
C ASN A 132 27.03 -8.25 -8.38
N GLU A 133 27.79 -7.37 -9.03
CA GLU A 133 28.39 -6.21 -8.37
C GLU A 133 27.38 -5.08 -8.26
N GLY A 134 27.19 -4.60 -7.03
CA GLY A 134 26.49 -3.34 -6.76
C GLY A 134 27.37 -2.17 -7.19
N LYS A 135 26.74 -1.12 -7.73
CA LYS A 135 27.39 0.14 -8.10
C LYS A 135 26.89 1.27 -7.21
N LYS A 136 27.55 2.43 -7.30
CA LYS A 136 27.05 3.68 -6.75
C LYS A 136 26.48 4.53 -7.87
N MET A 137 25.32 5.12 -7.64
CA MET A 137 24.62 5.96 -8.60
C MET A 137 24.19 7.28 -7.97
N PRO A 138 24.26 8.39 -8.71
CA PRO A 138 23.80 9.69 -8.20
C PRO A 138 22.27 9.73 -8.07
N VAL A 139 21.81 10.38 -7.00
CA VAL A 139 20.44 10.88 -6.84
C VAL A 139 20.45 12.38 -7.10
N TYR A 140 19.43 12.88 -7.79
CA TYR A 140 19.29 14.31 -8.11
C TYR A 140 18.07 14.91 -7.42
N ASP A 141 18.13 16.20 -7.09
CA ASP A 141 16.98 16.95 -6.62
C ASP A 141 16.05 17.38 -7.79
N SER A 142 14.96 18.07 -7.46
CA SER A 142 13.99 18.57 -8.45
C SER A 142 14.55 19.62 -9.41
N LYS A 143 15.75 20.15 -9.15
CA LYS A 143 16.47 21.10 -10.01
C LYS A 143 17.54 20.40 -10.85
N GLY A 144 17.66 19.08 -10.77
CA GLY A 144 18.67 18.27 -11.47
C GLY A 144 20.06 18.36 -10.83
N GLN A 145 20.19 18.88 -9.61
CA GLN A 145 21.47 18.94 -8.91
C GLN A 145 21.73 17.62 -8.19
N LYS A 146 22.94 17.09 -8.34
CA LYS A 146 23.33 15.86 -7.65
C LYS A 146 23.33 16.10 -6.14
N VAL A 147 22.54 15.31 -5.43
CA VAL A 147 22.44 15.34 -3.96
C VAL A 147 23.55 14.48 -3.36
N ARG A 148 23.59 13.18 -3.71
CA ARG A 148 24.65 12.23 -3.31
C ARG A 148 24.64 10.97 -4.14
N ASP A 149 25.69 10.17 -4.02
CA ASP A 149 25.71 8.81 -4.57
C ASP A 149 25.10 7.82 -3.56
N VAL A 150 24.21 6.96 -4.05
CA VAL A 150 23.58 5.88 -3.29
C VAL A 150 24.05 4.53 -3.80
N GLU A 151 24.11 3.55 -2.91
CA GLU A 151 24.37 2.17 -3.29
C GLU A 151 23.13 1.56 -3.94
N ILE A 152 23.34 0.88 -5.06
CA ILE A 152 22.27 0.19 -5.77
C ILE A 152 22.44 -1.32 -5.71
N ILE A 153 21.32 -2.03 -5.78
CA ILE A 153 21.29 -3.48 -6.01
C ILE A 153 21.95 -3.80 -7.36
N SER A 154 22.49 -5.00 -7.47
CA SER A 154 23.07 -5.49 -8.72
C SER A 154 21.97 -5.76 -9.76
N PRO A 155 22.30 -5.76 -11.07
CA PRO A 155 21.35 -6.14 -12.11
C PRO A 155 20.77 -7.56 -11.90
N LYS A 156 21.55 -8.47 -11.33
CA LYS A 156 21.07 -9.82 -11.00
C LYS A 156 20.05 -9.82 -9.86
N GLU A 157 20.27 -9.02 -8.81
CA GLU A 157 19.28 -8.84 -7.73
C GLU A 157 17.99 -8.22 -8.25
N ALA A 158 18.08 -7.21 -9.12
CA ALA A 158 16.91 -6.62 -9.77
C ALA A 158 16.15 -7.62 -10.64
N PHE A 159 16.87 -8.47 -11.38
CA PHE A 159 16.28 -9.57 -12.14
C PHE A 159 15.60 -10.62 -11.23
N GLN A 160 16.18 -10.92 -10.06
CA GLN A 160 15.51 -11.79 -9.09
C GLN A 160 14.22 -11.16 -8.58
N LYS A 161 14.19 -9.85 -8.27
CA LYS A 161 12.95 -9.16 -7.89
C LYS A 161 11.87 -9.30 -8.97
N LEU A 162 12.23 -9.12 -10.25
CA LEU A 162 11.33 -9.35 -11.38
C LEU A 162 10.77 -10.78 -11.40
N LYS A 163 11.64 -11.78 -11.25
CA LYS A 163 11.26 -13.20 -11.26
C LYS A 163 10.35 -13.59 -10.09
N HIS A 164 10.54 -13.00 -8.92
CA HIS A 164 9.75 -13.28 -7.72
C HIS A 164 8.45 -12.45 -7.65
N GLY A 165 8.17 -11.62 -8.66
CA GLY A 165 6.99 -10.77 -8.67
C GLY A 165 7.07 -9.60 -7.67
N ASP A 166 8.27 -9.23 -7.22
CA ASP A 166 8.50 -8.03 -6.40
C ASP A 166 8.50 -6.78 -7.31
N ILE A 167 7.41 -6.59 -8.05
CA ILE A 167 7.21 -5.56 -9.07
C ILE A 167 5.85 -4.91 -8.90
N TYR A 168 5.73 -3.66 -9.34
CA TYR A 168 4.44 -2.99 -9.38
C TYR A 168 3.57 -3.61 -10.48
N PRO A 169 2.32 -4.03 -10.18
CA PRO A 169 1.42 -4.63 -11.16
C PRO A 169 0.99 -3.56 -12.18
N MET A 170 1.72 -3.46 -13.29
CA MET A 170 1.50 -2.47 -14.34
C MET A 170 1.36 -3.12 -15.70
N GLY A 171 0.29 -2.74 -16.42
CA GLY A 171 -0.01 -3.27 -17.74
C GLY A 171 -0.14 -4.79 -17.69
N PRO A 172 0.45 -5.53 -18.64
CA PRO A 172 0.29 -6.98 -18.70
C PRO A 172 0.98 -7.73 -17.56
N PHE A 173 1.84 -7.05 -16.79
CA PHE A 173 2.42 -7.58 -15.55
C PHE A 173 1.51 -7.42 -14.33
N GLY A 174 0.24 -7.04 -14.54
CA GLY A 174 -0.76 -6.89 -13.49
C GLY A 174 -1.30 -8.21 -12.94
N ALA A 175 -1.40 -9.22 -13.79
CA ALA A 175 -1.76 -10.59 -13.43
C ALA A 175 -0.86 -11.56 -14.23
N GLY A 176 -0.09 -12.41 -13.55
CA GLY A 176 0.79 -13.36 -14.23
C GLY A 176 0.07 -14.34 -15.17
N GLU A 177 -1.25 -14.50 -15.00
CA GLU A 177 -2.14 -15.23 -15.91
C GLU A 177 -2.10 -14.70 -17.35
N GLU A 178 -1.82 -13.41 -17.57
CA GLU A 178 -1.70 -12.84 -18.92
C GLU A 178 -0.51 -13.42 -19.71
N PHE A 179 0.45 -14.04 -19.02
CA PHE A 179 1.61 -14.69 -19.62
C PHE A 179 1.59 -16.21 -19.41
N GLU A 180 0.44 -16.80 -19.08
CA GLU A 180 0.36 -18.24 -18.89
C GLU A 180 0.76 -18.99 -20.17
N GLY A 181 1.78 -19.85 -20.05
CA GLY A 181 2.33 -20.61 -21.18
C GLY A 181 3.37 -19.87 -22.01
N GLU A 182 3.58 -18.57 -21.79
CA GLU A 182 4.57 -17.76 -22.50
C GLU A 182 5.96 -17.86 -21.86
N THR A 183 7.01 -17.77 -22.69
CA THR A 183 8.39 -17.59 -22.22
C THR A 183 8.85 -16.15 -22.42
N LEU A 184 9.07 -15.45 -21.30
CA LEU A 184 9.62 -14.10 -21.28
C LEU A 184 11.15 -14.16 -21.30
N VAL A 185 11.77 -13.55 -22.31
CA VAL A 185 13.23 -13.49 -22.45
C VAL A 185 13.72 -12.07 -22.23
N ILE A 186 14.53 -11.85 -21.20
CA ILE A 186 15.19 -10.56 -20.97
C ILE A 186 16.31 -10.39 -21.98
N THR A 187 16.21 -9.35 -22.82
CA THR A 187 17.14 -9.05 -23.91
C THR A 187 18.08 -7.89 -23.58
N GLU A 188 17.63 -6.94 -22.78
CA GLU A 188 18.43 -5.79 -22.32
C GLU A 188 17.90 -5.27 -20.97
N TYR A 189 18.76 -4.52 -20.26
CA TYR A 189 18.36 -3.72 -19.12
C TYR A 189 19.03 -2.35 -19.18
N ASN A 190 18.28 -1.32 -18.78
CA ASN A 190 18.76 0.04 -18.65
C ASN A 190 18.71 0.48 -17.19
N LEU A 191 19.65 1.34 -16.82
CA LEU A 191 19.68 2.01 -15.53
C LEU A 191 19.28 3.46 -15.76
N GLU A 192 18.06 3.78 -15.39
CA GLU A 192 17.45 5.09 -15.61
C GLU A 192 17.15 5.76 -14.27
N HIS A 193 16.49 6.92 -14.31
CA HIS A 193 16.05 7.63 -13.12
C HIS A 193 14.55 7.86 -13.11
N ALA A 194 13.95 7.73 -11.93
CA ALA A 194 12.54 8.03 -11.70
C ALA A 194 12.37 8.94 -10.49
N THR A 195 11.35 9.78 -10.52
CA THR A 195 11.08 10.75 -9.44
C THR A 195 10.27 10.08 -8.32
N ASP A 196 10.74 10.24 -7.09
CA ASP A 196 10.06 9.75 -5.89
C ASP A 196 8.99 10.72 -5.36
N THR A 197 8.26 10.30 -4.33
CA THR A 197 7.18 11.09 -3.71
C THR A 197 7.65 12.36 -2.96
N LYS A 198 8.97 12.61 -2.85
CA LYS A 198 9.56 13.85 -2.32
C LYS A 198 10.20 14.71 -3.42
N GLY A 199 10.15 14.28 -4.69
CA GLY A 199 10.70 15.01 -5.82
C GLY A 199 12.19 14.75 -6.09
N PHE A 200 12.78 13.71 -5.51
CA PHE A 200 14.14 13.30 -5.84
C PHE A 200 14.14 12.29 -6.99
N SER A 201 15.05 12.49 -7.94
CA SER A 201 15.27 11.61 -9.08
C SER A 201 16.27 10.52 -8.70
N GLN A 202 15.80 9.29 -8.63
CA GLN A 202 16.51 8.14 -8.06
C GLN A 202 16.70 7.02 -9.10
N PRO A 203 17.78 6.22 -9.00
CA PRO A 203 18.10 5.19 -9.97
C PRO A 203 17.10 4.02 -9.95
N VAL A 204 16.74 3.54 -11.13
CA VAL A 204 15.82 2.40 -11.35
C VAL A 204 16.32 1.49 -12.45
N TYR A 205 16.05 0.20 -12.33
CA TYR A 205 16.27 -0.76 -13.40
C TYR A 205 15.01 -0.87 -14.27
N ILE A 206 15.20 -0.81 -15.58
CA ILE A 206 14.15 -1.07 -16.57
C ILE A 206 14.62 -2.21 -17.45
N PHE A 207 13.86 -3.31 -17.46
CA PHE A 207 14.15 -4.48 -18.28
C PHE A 207 13.29 -4.46 -19.55
N ARG A 208 13.88 -4.79 -20.70
CA ARG A 208 13.10 -5.16 -21.88
C ARG A 208 12.93 -6.66 -21.96
N VAL A 209 11.71 -7.05 -22.27
CA VAL A 209 11.25 -8.42 -22.25
C VAL A 209 10.73 -8.76 -23.63
N HIS A 210 11.25 -9.82 -24.22
CA HIS A 210 10.78 -10.36 -25.48
C HIS A 210 9.91 -11.59 -25.23
N LEU A 211 8.69 -11.59 -25.78
CA LEU A 211 7.82 -12.76 -25.79
C LEU A 211 8.25 -13.64 -26.95
N LYS A 212 8.84 -14.79 -26.62
CA LYS A 212 9.45 -15.68 -27.62
C LYS A 212 8.45 -16.18 -28.66
N ASP A 213 7.20 -16.39 -28.26
CA ASP A 213 6.21 -17.05 -29.11
C ASP A 213 5.47 -16.08 -30.04
N ASN A 214 5.46 -14.78 -29.73
CA ASN A 214 4.71 -13.75 -30.47
C ASN A 214 5.58 -12.61 -31.07
N ASP A 215 6.90 -12.66 -30.90
CA ASP A 215 7.87 -11.63 -31.34
C ASP A 215 7.54 -10.20 -30.83
N VAL A 216 6.92 -10.11 -29.64
CA VAL A 216 6.54 -8.84 -29.01
C VAL A 216 7.62 -8.40 -28.02
N VAL A 217 8.02 -7.14 -28.07
CA VAL A 217 8.90 -6.52 -27.07
C VAL A 217 8.08 -5.68 -26.11
N LEU A 218 8.15 -6.00 -24.82
CA LEU A 218 7.54 -5.27 -23.72
C LEU A 218 8.61 -4.65 -22.82
N THR A 219 8.20 -3.62 -22.07
CA THR A 219 9.01 -3.04 -21.00
C THR A 219 8.44 -3.50 -19.67
N ALA A 220 9.28 -4.12 -18.83
CA ALA A 220 8.88 -4.51 -17.49
C ALA A 220 8.65 -3.28 -16.59
N PRO A 221 7.82 -3.39 -15.55
CA PRO A 221 7.67 -2.34 -14.55
C PRO A 221 9.04 -1.94 -13.98
N PRO A 222 9.31 -0.63 -13.76
CA PRO A 222 10.57 -0.19 -13.19
C PRO A 222 10.80 -0.80 -11.80
N ILE A 223 12.04 -1.17 -11.52
CA ILE A 223 12.45 -1.72 -10.22
C ILE A 223 13.37 -0.73 -9.53
N SER A 224 12.99 -0.30 -8.32
CA SER A 224 13.82 0.59 -7.50
C SER A 224 15.20 -0.03 -7.27
N ALA A 225 16.24 0.69 -7.69
CA ALA A 225 17.60 0.20 -7.64
C ALA A 225 18.26 0.47 -6.29
N ARG A 226 17.80 1.47 -5.54
CA ARG A 226 18.38 1.85 -4.25
C ARG A 226 18.26 0.70 -3.25
N LYS A 227 19.36 0.41 -2.55
CA LYS A 227 19.38 -0.53 -1.41
C LYS A 227 18.62 0.02 -0.19
#